data_AF-A0A849EW55-F1
#
_entry.id   AF-A0A849EW55-F1
#
_cell.length_a   1.000
_cell.length_b   1.000
_cell.length_c   1.000
_cell.angle_alpha   90.00
_cell.angle_beta   90.00
_cell.angle_gamma   90.00
#
_symmetry.space_group_name_H-M   'P 1'
#
loop_
_entity.id
_entity.type
_entity.pdbx_description
1 polymer ?
#
loop_
_entity_poly.entity_id
_entity_poly.type
_entity_poly.pdbx_seq_one_letter_code
_entity_poly.pdbx_strand_id
1 'polypeptide(L)'
;MTASEQSKPPDFFEEHRVDPVSAVTASKKPAPSPPKKKAGFYLTESLLNRLDRSFHEMKLAGVPIENKSALVEKALIFALNDLEMGQASLILKGLVIK
;
A
#
# COMPACT_ATOMS: atom_id res chain seq x y z
N MET A 1 -66.37 24.79 7.83
CA MET A 1 -65.73 24.40 9.10
C MET A 1 -65.08 23.05 8.88
N THR A 2 -63.78 22.78 9.02
CA THR A 2 -62.55 23.53 9.34
C THR A 2 -61.40 22.66 8.82
N ALA A 3 -60.38 23.28 8.22
CA ALA A 3 -59.15 22.63 7.79
C ALA A 3 -58.26 22.31 9.01
N SER A 4 -57.56 21.15 8.99
CA SER A 4 -56.24 21.01 9.62
C SER A 4 -55.62 19.65 9.25
N GLU A 5 -54.99 19.57 8.07
CA GLU A 5 -53.91 18.62 7.86
C GLU A 5 -52.70 19.15 8.64
N GLN A 6 -52.48 18.62 9.83
CA GLN A 6 -51.31 18.93 10.64
C GLN A 6 -50.07 18.32 9.98
N SER A 7 -49.36 19.14 9.20
CA SER A 7 -47.97 18.91 8.85
C SER A 7 -47.15 18.85 10.13
N LYS A 8 -46.85 17.63 10.61
CA LYS A 8 -45.88 17.44 11.69
C LYS A 8 -44.56 18.07 11.21
N PRO A 9 -43.95 18.98 11.98
CA PRO A 9 -42.63 19.51 11.63
C PRO A 9 -41.65 18.32 11.55
N PRO A 10 -40.70 18.35 10.60
CA PRO A 10 -39.69 17.30 10.53
C PRO A 10 -38.98 17.24 11.88
N ASP A 11 -38.99 16.06 12.50
CA ASP A 11 -38.31 15.84 13.76
C ASP A 11 -36.79 15.80 13.47
N PHE A 12 -36.11 16.91 13.73
CA PHE A 12 -34.67 17.05 13.52
C PHE A 12 -33.85 16.14 14.45
N PHE A 13 -34.48 15.49 15.42
CA PHE A 13 -33.88 14.51 16.31
C PHE A 13 -34.11 13.07 15.86
N GLU A 14 -34.84 12.84 14.76
CA GLU A 14 -34.84 11.54 14.12
C GLU A 14 -33.44 11.21 13.61
N GLU A 15 -32.98 10.05 14.07
CA GLU A 15 -31.65 9.54 13.91
C GLU A 15 -31.40 9.03 12.48
N HIS A 16 -31.58 9.89 11.47
CA HIS A 16 -30.84 9.76 10.23
C HIS A 16 -29.40 10.20 10.48
N ARG A 17 -28.73 9.49 11.41
CA ARG A 17 -27.32 9.63 11.71
C ARG A 17 -26.53 9.13 10.53
N VAL A 18 -26.39 9.99 9.53
CA VAL A 18 -25.14 10.01 8.79
C VAL A 18 -24.09 10.32 9.85
N ASP A 19 -23.39 9.29 10.32
CA ASP A 19 -22.34 9.45 11.32
C ASP A 19 -21.33 10.48 10.77
N PRO A 20 -21.19 11.66 11.40
CA PRO A 20 -20.35 12.73 10.88
C PRO A 20 -18.88 12.29 10.79
N VAL A 21 -18.47 11.31 11.60
CA VAL A 21 -17.16 10.67 11.47
C VAL A 21 -17.14 9.88 10.17
N SER A 22 -18.04 8.93 9.97
CA SER A 22 -18.14 8.13 8.74
C SER A 22 -18.28 8.95 7.44
N ALA A 23 -18.98 10.08 7.45
CA ALA A 23 -19.13 10.96 6.29
C ALA A 23 -17.81 11.64 5.87
N VAL A 24 -16.96 11.95 6.84
CA VAL A 24 -15.64 12.58 6.63
C VAL A 24 -14.55 11.53 6.45
N THR A 25 -14.67 10.40 7.13
CA THR A 25 -13.69 9.31 7.17
C THR A 25 -14.09 8.15 6.29
N ALA A 26 -14.87 8.36 5.22
CA ALA A 26 -15.17 7.38 4.18
C ALA A 26 -13.87 6.97 3.44
N SER A 27 -12.97 6.37 4.19
CA SER A 27 -11.73 5.77 3.80
C SER A 27 -12.15 4.45 3.18
N LYS A 28 -12.22 4.48 1.85
CA LYS A 28 -12.41 3.32 0.99
C LYS A 28 -11.62 2.16 1.58
N LYS A 29 -12.33 1.16 2.11
CA LYS A 29 -11.72 0.01 2.79
C LYS A 29 -10.69 -0.57 1.83
N PRO A 30 -9.38 -0.59 2.19
CA PRO A 30 -8.38 -1.10 1.28
C PRO A 30 -8.71 -2.56 0.96
N ALA A 31 -8.61 -2.93 -0.31
CA ALA A 31 -8.85 -4.29 -0.73
C ALA A 31 -7.96 -5.24 0.09
N PRO A 32 -8.47 -6.43 0.49
CA PRO A 32 -7.68 -7.38 1.26
C PRO A 32 -6.41 -7.73 0.48
N SER A 33 -5.26 -7.45 1.09
CA SER A 33 -3.96 -7.80 0.50
C SER A 33 -3.75 -9.31 0.55
N PRO A 34 -3.00 -9.89 -0.40
CA PRO A 34 -2.67 -11.31 -0.37
C PRO A 34 -1.93 -11.68 0.92
N PRO A 35 -2.04 -12.93 1.41
CA PRO A 35 -1.41 -13.35 2.65
C PRO A 35 0.12 -13.20 2.57
N LYS A 36 0.70 -12.41 3.50
CA LYS A 36 2.14 -12.18 3.57
C LYS A 36 2.77 -12.99 4.69
N LYS A 37 3.92 -13.61 4.41
CA LYS A 37 4.75 -14.30 5.42
C LYS A 37 6.05 -13.53 5.63
N LYS A 38 6.42 -13.31 6.90
CA LYS A 38 7.71 -12.68 7.23
C LYS A 38 8.85 -13.67 7.00
N ALA A 39 9.89 -13.22 6.32
CA ALA A 39 11.15 -13.92 6.14
C ALA A 39 12.31 -13.04 6.64
N GLY A 40 13.34 -13.66 7.21
CA GLY A 40 14.56 -12.98 7.68
C GLY A 40 15.77 -13.45 6.87
N PHE A 41 16.57 -12.51 6.40
CA PHE A 41 17.80 -12.77 5.66
C PHE A 41 18.93 -11.92 6.23
N TYR A 42 20.14 -12.46 6.21
CA TYR A 42 21.34 -11.67 6.51
C TYR A 42 21.74 -10.89 5.25
N LEU A 43 21.89 -9.58 5.38
CA LEU A 43 22.36 -8.67 4.35
C LEU A 43 23.54 -7.88 4.90
N THR A 44 24.44 -7.44 4.01
CA THR A 44 25.54 -6.57 4.43
C THR A 44 24.99 -5.21 4.89
N GLU A 45 25.67 -4.60 5.86
CA GLU A 45 25.31 -3.25 6.35
C GLU A 45 25.29 -2.22 5.23
N SER A 46 26.25 -2.31 4.29
CA SER A 46 26.32 -1.43 3.13
C SER A 46 25.08 -1.52 2.24
N LEU A 47 24.55 -2.73 2.03
CA LEU A 47 23.35 -2.95 1.24
C LEU A 47 22.10 -2.43 1.97
N LEU A 48 22.01 -2.66 3.28
CA LEU A 48 20.92 -2.13 4.11
C LEU A 48 20.90 -0.61 4.11
N ASN A 49 22.05 0.03 4.28
CA ASN A 49 22.17 1.50 4.23
C ASN A 49 21.77 2.04 2.85
N ARG A 50 22.15 1.36 1.77
CA ARG A 50 21.75 1.74 0.41
C ARG A 50 20.25 1.58 0.19
N LEU A 51 19.64 0.50 0.69
CA LEU A 51 18.20 0.29 0.64
C LEU A 51 17.46 1.42 1.37
N ASP A 52 17.89 1.75 2.58
CA ASP A 52 17.27 2.77 3.41
C ASP A 52 17.35 4.15 2.76
N ARG A 53 18.55 4.53 2.29
CA ARG A 53 18.74 5.77 1.55
C ARG A 53 17.83 5.84 0.31
N SER A 54 17.81 4.79 -0.51
CA SER A 54 17.01 4.75 -1.73
C SER A 54 15.51 4.88 -1.41
N PHE A 55 15.03 4.19 -0.37
CA PHE A 55 13.64 4.30 0.08
C PHE A 55 13.28 5.74 0.48
N HIS A 56 14.14 6.41 1.23
CA HIS A 56 13.90 7.79 1.65
C HIS A 56 13.97 8.78 0.48
N GLU A 57 14.92 8.63 -0.44
CA GLU A 57 14.99 9.43 -1.66
C GLU A 57 13.71 9.29 -2.50
N MET A 58 13.20 8.07 -2.67
CA MET A 58 11.94 7.84 -3.39
C MET A 58 10.73 8.46 -2.69
N LYS A 59 10.68 8.42 -1.35
CA LYS A 59 9.64 9.10 -0.56
C LYS A 59 9.68 10.62 -0.75
N LEU A 60 10.87 11.22 -0.73
CA LEU A 60 11.06 12.65 -0.98
C LEU A 60 10.68 13.05 -2.41
N ALA A 61 10.91 12.16 -3.39
CA ALA A 61 10.51 12.35 -4.77
C ALA A 61 8.99 12.14 -5.02
N GLY A 62 8.20 11.85 -3.99
CA GLY A 62 6.76 11.64 -4.12
C GLY A 62 6.36 10.31 -4.76
N VAL A 63 7.27 9.32 -4.85
CA VAL A 63 6.94 7.99 -5.35
C VAL A 63 5.97 7.32 -4.37
N PRO A 64 4.84 6.74 -4.86
CA PRO A 64 3.83 6.11 -4.01
C PRO A 64 4.26 4.72 -3.53
N ILE A 65 5.34 4.65 -2.76
CA ILE A 65 5.76 3.42 -2.07
C ILE A 65 5.16 3.46 -0.67
N GLU A 66 4.50 2.39 -0.23
CA GLU A 66 3.90 2.34 1.10
C GLU A 66 4.97 2.26 2.20
N ASN A 67 5.78 1.18 2.18
CA ASN A 67 6.78 0.86 3.19
C ASN A 67 8.02 0.16 2.59
N LYS A 68 9.07 -0.03 3.41
CA LYS A 68 10.32 -0.68 2.98
C LYS A 68 10.10 -2.10 2.46
N SER A 69 9.23 -2.88 3.12
CA SER A 69 8.93 -4.25 2.69
C SER A 69 8.31 -4.30 1.29
N ALA A 70 7.46 -3.33 0.93
CA ALA A 70 6.89 -3.23 -0.41
C ALA A 70 7.97 -2.96 -1.47
N LEU A 71 8.96 -2.11 -1.16
CA LEU A 71 10.10 -1.89 -2.06
C LEU A 71 10.95 -3.16 -2.24
N VAL A 72 11.25 -3.86 -1.15
CA VAL A 72 12.00 -5.13 -1.19
C VAL A 72 11.23 -6.19 -1.98
N GLU A 73 9.92 -6.30 -1.79
CA GLU A 73 9.06 -7.22 -2.52
C GLU A 73 9.11 -6.95 -4.04
N LYS A 74 9.03 -5.67 -4.45
CA LYS A 74 9.16 -5.28 -5.88
C LYS A 74 10.55 -5.56 -6.44
N ALA A 75 11.61 -5.27 -5.68
CA ALA A 75 12.98 -5.55 -6.09
C ALA A 75 13.22 -7.06 -6.25
N LEU A 76 12.66 -7.88 -5.35
CA LEU A 76 12.76 -9.33 -5.42
C LEU A 76 12.00 -9.88 -6.62
N ILE A 77 10.77 -9.40 -6.89
CA ILE A 77 10.01 -9.77 -8.09
C ILE A 77 10.81 -9.43 -9.34
N PHE A 78 11.41 -8.24 -9.41
CA PHE A 78 12.25 -7.84 -10.54
C PHE A 78 13.44 -8.80 -10.73
N ALA A 79 14.12 -9.17 -9.65
CA ALA A 79 15.23 -10.11 -9.70
C ALA A 79 14.78 -11.51 -10.15
N LEU A 80 13.65 -12.01 -9.64
CA LEU A 80 13.10 -13.31 -10.05
C LEU A 80 12.70 -13.31 -11.53
N ASN A 81 12.07 -12.23 -12.02
CA ASN A 81 11.74 -12.09 -13.43
C ASN A 81 13.00 -12.08 -14.33
N ASP A 82 14.09 -11.44 -13.90
CA ASP A 82 15.36 -11.51 -14.64
C ASP A 82 15.92 -12.94 -14.68
N LEU A 83 15.85 -13.69 -13.57
CA LEU A 83 16.29 -15.09 -13.53
C LEU A 83 15.46 -16.00 -14.44
N GLU A 84 14.15 -15.73 -14.60
CA GLU A 84 13.28 -16.46 -15.53
C GLU A 84 13.69 -16.28 -17.00
N MET A 85 14.48 -15.26 -17.33
CA MET A 85 15.04 -15.07 -18.68
C MET A 85 16.15 -16.09 -19.01
N GLY A 86 16.54 -16.96 -18.08
CA GLY A 86 17.51 -18.03 -18.30
C GLY A 86 18.86 -17.49 -18.75
N GLN A 87 19.39 -18.00 -19.87
CA GLN A 87 20.71 -17.58 -20.38
C GLN A 87 20.81 -16.07 -20.71
N ALA A 88 19.67 -15.37 -20.85
CA ALA A 88 19.67 -13.93 -21.06
C ALA A 88 19.78 -13.12 -19.76
N SER A 89 19.50 -13.73 -18.60
CA SER A 89 19.50 -13.10 -17.26
C SER A 89 20.81 -12.35 -16.99
N LEU A 90 20.70 -11.09 -16.57
CA LEU A 90 21.85 -10.30 -16.15
C LEU A 90 22.43 -10.81 -14.83
N ILE A 91 21.56 -11.29 -13.94
CA ILE A 91 21.97 -11.86 -12.65
C ILE A 91 22.76 -13.15 -12.87
N LEU A 92 22.27 -14.08 -13.69
CA LEU A 92 23.00 -15.33 -13.97
C LEU A 92 24.34 -15.06 -14.65
N LYS A 93 24.39 -14.13 -15.61
CA LYS A 93 25.66 -13.72 -16.24
C LYS A 93 26.65 -13.17 -15.22
N GLY A 94 26.19 -12.35 -14.27
CA GLY A 94 27.02 -11.81 -13.20
C GLY A 94 27.54 -12.86 -12.22
N LEU A 95 26.81 -13.95 -12.01
CA LEU A 95 27.20 -15.05 -11.14
C LEU A 95 28.20 -16.04 -11.78
N VAL A 96 28.19 -16.15 -13.11
CA VAL A 96 29.06 -17.05 -13.88
C VAL A 96 30.47 -16.46 -14.05
N ILE A 97 30.66 -15.15 -13.86
CA ILE A 97 31.99 -14.53 -13.85
C ILE A 97 32.67 -14.86 -12.52
N LYS A 98 33.40 -15.98 -12.51
CA LYS A 98 34.46 -16.28 -11.54
C LYS A 98 35.81 -16.25 -12.23
#